data_AF-A0A0D3KJ53-F1
#
_entry.id   AF-A0A0D3KJ53-F1
#
_cell.length_a   1.000
_cell.length_b   1.000
_cell.length_c   1.000
_cell.angle_alpha   90.00
_cell.angle_beta   90.00
_cell.angle_gamma   90.00
#
_symmetry.space_group_name_H-M   'P 1'
#
loop_
_entity.id
_entity.type
_entity.pdbx_description
1 polymer ?
#
loop_
_entity_poly.entity_id
_entity_poly.type
_entity_poly.pdbx_seq_one_letter_code
_entity_poly.pdbx_strand_id
1 'polypeptide(L)'
;MAALQAHPQDVGVQEFGCLALAKVCSGTDAAAFARKQRAANVGGIELVVAAMQAHPQLAGVQQYGCLAMNNVCFGTDAAGLARKQRAADAGGIEVALAAMQAHLLVAGVQQNGCLALVNVCVGSDAAARARRQRGVTAGATEAVVGAMQAHPGVAAVQRQGQNVRDLLA
;
A
#
# COMPACT_ATOMS: atom_id res chain seq x y z
N MET A 1 -9.66 6.69 -12.97
CA MET A 1 -10.57 6.18 -11.92
C MET A 1 -11.82 5.56 -12.51
N ALA A 2 -12.56 6.25 -13.40
CA ALA A 2 -13.73 5.68 -14.09
C ALA A 2 -13.43 4.33 -14.78
N ALA A 3 -12.27 4.18 -15.43
CA ALA A 3 -11.88 2.91 -16.05
C ALA A 3 -11.68 1.76 -15.03
N LEU A 4 -11.09 2.03 -13.86
CA LEU A 4 -10.93 1.03 -12.79
C LEU A 4 -12.31 0.55 -12.27
N GLN A 5 -13.27 1.47 -12.19
CA GLN A 5 -14.65 1.17 -11.78
C GLN A 5 -15.44 0.43 -12.84
N ALA A 6 -15.31 0.84 -14.11
CA ALA A 6 -16.10 0.30 -15.21
C ALA A 6 -15.62 -1.09 -15.66
N HIS A 7 -14.34 -1.41 -15.45
CA HIS A 7 -13.74 -2.67 -15.91
C HIS A 7 -13.03 -3.42 -14.77
N PRO A 8 -13.74 -3.80 -13.70
CA PRO A 8 -13.14 -4.42 -12.51
C PRO A 8 -12.51 -5.78 -12.81
N GLN A 9 -12.86 -6.44 -13.92
CA GLN A 9 -12.32 -7.75 -14.32
C GLN A 9 -11.27 -7.67 -15.44
N ASP A 10 -11.06 -6.49 -16.03
CA ASP A 10 -10.04 -6.32 -17.07
C ASP A 10 -8.68 -6.12 -16.43
N VAL A 11 -7.87 -7.18 -16.49
CA VAL A 11 -6.54 -7.25 -15.88
C VAL A 11 -5.64 -6.10 -16.32
N GLY A 12 -5.61 -5.80 -17.63
CA GLY A 12 -4.77 -4.74 -18.17
C GLY A 12 -5.20 -3.38 -17.64
N VAL A 13 -6.50 -3.11 -17.61
CA VAL A 13 -7.05 -1.86 -17.07
C VAL A 13 -6.75 -1.71 -15.58
N GLN A 14 -6.85 -2.78 -14.79
CA GLN A 14 -6.57 -2.74 -13.35
C GLN A 14 -5.08 -2.52 -13.07
N GLU A 15 -4.19 -3.26 -13.75
CA GLU A 15 -2.75 -3.15 -13.58
C GLU A 15 -2.25 -1.75 -13.98
N PHE A 16 -2.57 -1.31 -15.19
CA PHE A 16 -2.16 0.02 -15.67
C PHE A 16 -2.86 1.15 -14.93
N GLY A 17 -4.09 0.95 -14.45
CA GLY A 17 -4.78 1.93 -13.63
C GLY A 17 -4.11 2.14 -12.27
N CYS A 18 -3.69 1.06 -11.58
CA CYS A 18 -2.89 1.14 -10.36
C CYS A 18 -1.55 1.83 -10.62
N LEU A 19 -0.85 1.45 -11.69
CA LEU A 19 0.42 2.08 -12.07
C LEU A 19 0.26 3.58 -12.37
N ALA A 20 -0.76 3.95 -13.14
CA ALA A 20 -1.03 5.34 -13.47
C ALA A 20 -1.29 6.17 -12.21
N LEU A 21 -2.09 5.66 -11.27
CA LEU A 21 -2.36 6.34 -10.01
C LEU A 21 -1.08 6.50 -9.16
N ALA A 22 -0.26 5.45 -9.08
CA ALA A 22 1.05 5.51 -8.43
C ALA A 22 1.93 6.62 -9.02
N LYS A 23 1.98 6.75 -10.35
CA LYS A 23 2.78 7.77 -11.02
C LYS A 23 2.22 9.18 -10.79
N VAL A 24 0.91 9.37 -10.94
CA VAL A 24 0.24 10.67 -10.71
C VAL A 24 0.47 11.15 -9.28
N CYS A 25 0.45 10.24 -8.31
CA CYS A 25 0.64 10.56 -6.90
C CYS A 25 2.11 10.55 -6.47
N SER A 26 3.07 10.45 -7.40
CA SER A 26 4.49 10.54 -7.06
C SER A 26 4.95 11.99 -6.80
N GLY A 27 6.06 12.14 -6.06
CA GLY A 27 6.64 13.44 -5.69
C GLY A 27 6.31 13.89 -4.26
N THR A 28 7.04 14.93 -3.83
CA THR A 28 6.99 15.53 -2.48
C THR A 28 6.84 17.06 -2.51
N ASP A 29 6.59 17.65 -3.68
CA ASP A 29 6.26 19.07 -3.82
C ASP A 29 4.78 19.35 -3.51
N ALA A 30 4.42 20.63 -3.39
CA ALA A 30 3.04 21.06 -3.10
C ALA A 30 2.03 20.56 -4.16
N ALA A 31 2.42 20.51 -5.43
CA ALA A 31 1.57 20.01 -6.50
C ALA A 31 1.32 18.50 -6.36
N ALA A 32 2.32 17.73 -5.90
CA ALA A 32 2.19 16.32 -5.61
C ALA A 32 1.22 16.09 -4.45
N PHE A 33 1.31 16.85 -3.37
CA PHE A 33 0.33 16.76 -2.28
C PHE A 33 -1.09 17.09 -2.74
N ALA A 34 -1.28 18.10 -3.58
CA ALA A 34 -2.57 18.40 -4.18
C ALA A 34 -3.10 17.25 -5.06
N ARG A 35 -2.24 16.59 -5.85
CA ARG A 35 -2.62 15.41 -6.64
C ARG A 35 -3.02 14.22 -5.76
N LYS A 36 -2.26 13.93 -4.71
CA LYS A 36 -2.59 12.86 -3.75
C LYS A 36 -3.94 13.13 -3.07
N GLN A 37 -4.21 14.37 -2.68
CA GLN A 37 -5.49 14.74 -2.07
C GLN A 37 -6.65 14.61 -3.06
N ARG A 38 -6.49 15.09 -4.30
CA ARG A 38 -7.51 14.91 -5.34
C ARG A 38 -7.80 13.43 -5.61
N ALA A 39 -6.77 12.60 -5.69
CA ALA A 39 -6.92 11.15 -5.83
C ALA A 39 -7.74 10.55 -4.69
N ALA A 40 -7.45 10.91 -3.44
CA ALA A 40 -8.23 10.45 -2.29
C ALA A 40 -9.68 10.97 -2.30
N ASN A 41 -9.92 12.20 -2.77
CA ASN A 41 -11.27 12.76 -2.84
C ASN A 41 -12.17 12.04 -3.85
N VAL A 42 -11.59 11.49 -4.93
CA VAL A 42 -12.33 10.73 -5.95
C VAL A 42 -12.35 9.21 -5.68
N GLY A 43 -12.09 8.78 -4.44
CA GLY A 43 -12.12 7.36 -4.05
C GLY A 43 -10.91 6.54 -4.53
N GLY A 44 -9.78 7.20 -4.80
CA GLY A 44 -8.58 6.53 -5.34
C GLY A 44 -8.02 5.42 -4.48
N ILE A 45 -8.16 5.54 -3.16
CA ILE A 45 -7.67 4.56 -2.20
C ILE A 45 -8.55 3.31 -2.25
N GLU A 46 -9.86 3.49 -2.14
CA GLU A 46 -10.86 2.43 -2.14
C GLU A 46 -10.82 1.64 -3.44
N LEU A 47 -10.60 2.32 -4.58
CA LEU A 47 -10.50 1.67 -5.88
C LEU A 47 -9.23 0.83 -6.05
N VAL A 48 -8.10 1.28 -5.50
CA VAL A 48 -6.87 0.46 -5.47
C VAL A 48 -7.08 -0.78 -4.60
N VAL A 49 -7.69 -0.63 -3.42
CA VAL A 49 -7.95 -1.76 -2.54
C VAL A 49 -8.89 -2.77 -3.22
N ALA A 50 -9.98 -2.30 -3.83
CA ALA A 50 -10.90 -3.15 -4.57
C ALA A 50 -10.22 -3.88 -5.74
N ALA A 51 -9.35 -3.19 -6.50
CA ALA A 51 -8.58 -3.80 -7.59
C ALA A 51 -7.67 -4.93 -7.08
N MET A 52 -6.95 -4.68 -5.99
CA MET A 52 -6.08 -5.69 -5.37
C MET A 52 -6.87 -6.88 -4.82
N GLN A 53 -8.06 -6.64 -4.25
CA GLN A 53 -8.95 -7.70 -3.76
C GLN A 53 -9.55 -8.53 -4.90
N ALA A 54 -9.88 -7.90 -6.03
CA ALA A 54 -10.43 -8.59 -7.20
C ALA A 54 -9.38 -9.44 -7.94
N HIS A 55 -8.11 -9.06 -7.84
CA HIS A 55 -7.01 -9.67 -8.60
C HIS A 55 -5.86 -10.19 -7.74
N PRO A 56 -6.13 -11.03 -6.71
CA PRO A 56 -5.11 -11.45 -5.74
C PRO A 56 -3.96 -12.24 -6.38
N GLN A 57 -4.22 -12.95 -7.48
CA GLN A 57 -3.24 -13.81 -8.16
C GLN A 57 -2.34 -13.05 -9.14
N LEU A 58 -2.57 -11.76 -9.36
CA LEU A 58 -1.85 -10.98 -10.37
C LEU A 58 -0.79 -10.09 -9.73
N ALA A 59 0.46 -10.57 -9.78
CA ALA A 59 1.60 -9.89 -9.16
C ALA A 59 1.74 -8.43 -9.58
N GLY A 60 1.46 -8.10 -10.85
CA GLY A 60 1.48 -6.71 -11.36
C GLY A 60 0.47 -5.81 -10.67
N VAL A 61 -0.79 -6.25 -10.56
CA VAL A 61 -1.84 -5.51 -9.84
C VAL A 61 -1.49 -5.34 -8.37
N GLN A 62 -0.98 -6.39 -7.72
CA GLN A 62 -0.56 -6.34 -6.32
C GLN A 62 0.61 -5.37 -6.10
N GLN A 63 1.64 -5.46 -6.93
CA GLN A 63 2.83 -4.62 -6.86
C GLN A 63 2.48 -3.15 -7.05
N TYR A 64 1.70 -2.82 -8.08
CA TYR A 64 1.33 -1.44 -8.39
C TYR A 64 0.23 -0.91 -7.47
N GLY A 65 -0.65 -1.77 -6.97
CA GLY A 65 -1.63 -1.41 -5.96
C GLY A 65 -0.97 -0.98 -4.65
N CYS A 66 -0.03 -1.77 -4.13
CA CYS A 66 0.78 -1.40 -2.97
C CYS A 66 1.54 -0.07 -3.21
N LEU A 67 2.14 0.10 -4.39
CA LEU A 67 2.86 1.34 -4.73
C LEU A 67 1.92 2.55 -4.79
N ALA A 68 0.74 2.39 -5.38
CA ALA A 68 -0.26 3.46 -5.47
C ALA A 68 -0.73 3.86 -4.08
N MET A 69 -1.03 2.89 -3.21
CA MET A 69 -1.43 3.12 -1.83
C MET A 69 -0.35 3.87 -1.05
N ASN A 70 0.91 3.43 -1.16
CA ASN A 70 2.07 4.12 -0.59
C ASN A 70 2.13 5.60 -1.03
N ASN A 71 2.02 5.85 -2.33
CA ASN A 71 2.16 7.19 -2.89
C ASN A 71 0.99 8.09 -2.52
N VAL A 72 -0.24 7.59 -2.58
CA VAL A 72 -1.45 8.32 -2.19
C VAL A 72 -1.48 8.60 -0.70
N CYS A 73 -0.93 7.73 0.16
CA CYS A 73 -0.93 7.93 1.62
C CYS A 73 0.30 8.71 2.14
N PHE A 74 1.21 9.13 1.26
CA PHE A 74 2.40 9.88 1.67
C PHE A 74 2.05 11.30 2.13
N GLY A 75 2.60 11.70 3.27
CA GLY A 75 2.37 12.99 3.92
C GLY A 75 2.25 12.84 5.44
N THR A 76 2.71 13.85 6.17
CA THR A 76 2.65 13.93 7.64
C THR A 76 1.73 15.04 8.13
N ASP A 77 1.16 15.81 7.21
CA ASP A 77 0.13 16.81 7.49
C ASP A 77 -1.22 16.16 7.80
N ALA A 78 -2.19 16.96 8.28
CA ALA A 78 -3.52 16.45 8.64
C ALA A 78 -4.20 15.74 7.46
N ALA A 79 -4.02 16.24 6.24
CA ALA A 79 -4.51 15.61 5.02
C ALA A 79 -3.85 14.25 4.75
N GLY A 80 -2.54 14.13 4.96
CA GLY A 80 -1.80 12.88 4.91
C GLY A 80 -2.28 11.86 5.95
N LEU A 81 -2.46 12.29 7.20
CA LEU A 81 -2.97 11.42 8.26
C LEU A 81 -4.39 10.93 7.96
N ALA A 82 -5.27 11.80 7.46
CA ALA A 82 -6.62 11.42 7.02
C ALA A 82 -6.59 10.40 5.86
N ARG A 83 -5.69 10.57 4.89
CA ARG A 83 -5.50 9.59 3.79
C ARG A 83 -5.03 8.23 4.31
N LYS A 84 -4.09 8.20 5.25
CA LYS A 84 -3.63 6.94 5.87
C LYS A 84 -4.75 6.24 6.65
N GLN A 85 -5.56 7.00 7.39
CA GLN A 85 -6.71 6.45 8.10
C GLN A 85 -7.74 5.88 7.12
N ARG A 86 -8.06 6.62 6.06
CA ARG A 86 -8.96 6.16 4.99
C ARG A 86 -8.48 4.85 4.35
N ALA A 87 -7.17 4.70 4.13
CA ALA A 87 -6.60 3.46 3.61
C ALA A 87 -6.77 2.30 4.59
N ALA A 88 -6.56 2.52 5.89
CA ALA A 88 -6.84 1.50 6.89
C ALA A 88 -8.33 1.13 6.91
N ASP A 89 -9.23 2.10 6.93
CA ASP A 89 -10.68 1.87 6.94
C ASP A 89 -11.16 1.08 5.72
N ALA A 90 -10.54 1.33 4.55
CA ALA A 90 -10.81 0.59 3.32
C ALA A 90 -10.26 -0.86 3.30
N GLY A 91 -9.48 -1.28 4.31
CA GLY A 91 -8.83 -2.61 4.33
C GLY A 91 -7.47 -2.66 3.66
N GLY A 92 -6.82 -1.50 3.49
CA GLY A 92 -5.52 -1.36 2.83
C GLY A 92 -4.38 -2.12 3.51
N ILE A 93 -4.43 -2.27 4.84
CA ILE A 93 -3.44 -3.03 5.61
C ILE A 93 -3.56 -4.52 5.26
N GLU A 94 -4.77 -5.07 5.35
CA GLU A 94 -5.03 -6.49 5.10
C GLU A 94 -4.73 -6.87 3.64
N VAL A 95 -5.14 -6.04 2.69
CA VAL A 95 -4.89 -6.35 1.28
C VAL A 95 -3.41 -6.30 0.92
N ALA A 96 -2.63 -5.39 1.53
CA ALA A 96 -1.17 -5.35 1.35
C ALA A 96 -0.49 -6.59 1.95
N LEU A 97 -0.97 -7.08 3.10
CA LEU A 97 -0.46 -8.31 3.71
C LEU A 97 -0.81 -9.55 2.87
N ALA A 98 -2.06 -9.66 2.43
CA ALA A 98 -2.50 -10.74 1.55
C ALA A 98 -1.69 -10.77 0.24
N ALA A 99 -1.42 -9.59 -0.35
CA ALA A 99 -0.56 -9.44 -1.52
C ALA A 99 0.85 -9.99 -1.27
N MET A 100 1.48 -9.61 -0.15
CA MET A 100 2.80 -10.08 0.23
C MET A 100 2.83 -11.60 0.45
N GLN A 101 1.81 -12.16 1.09
CA GLN A 101 1.71 -13.60 1.32
C GLN A 101 1.51 -14.38 0.01
N ALA A 102 0.61 -13.92 -0.87
CA ALA A 102 0.32 -14.58 -2.13
C ALA A 102 1.50 -14.53 -3.13
N HIS A 103 2.33 -13.50 -3.06
CA HIS A 103 3.44 -13.26 -3.98
C HIS A 103 4.79 -13.23 -3.28
N LEU A 104 5.00 -14.18 -2.35
CA LEU A 104 6.20 -14.25 -1.50
C LEU A 104 7.52 -14.16 -2.30
N LEU A 105 7.58 -14.78 -3.47
CA LEU A 105 8.78 -14.83 -4.32
C LEU A 105 8.91 -13.64 -5.29
N VAL A 106 7.97 -12.68 -5.29
CA VAL A 106 8.02 -11.50 -6.15
C VAL A 106 8.56 -10.31 -5.36
N ALA A 107 9.85 -10.01 -5.55
CA ALA A 107 10.55 -8.96 -4.80
C ALA A 107 9.86 -7.58 -4.88
N GLY A 108 9.27 -7.23 -6.04
CA GLY A 108 8.56 -5.98 -6.23
C GLY A 108 7.30 -5.85 -5.37
N VAL A 109 6.53 -6.95 -5.19
CA VAL A 109 5.37 -6.99 -4.30
C VAL A 109 5.84 -6.86 -2.85
N GLN A 110 6.88 -7.57 -2.45
CA GLN A 110 7.41 -7.50 -1.08
C GLN A 110 7.89 -6.09 -0.73
N GLN A 111 8.69 -5.47 -1.60
CA GLN A 111 9.18 -4.12 -1.39
C GLN A 111 8.04 -3.10 -1.27
N ASN A 112 7.09 -3.13 -2.21
CA ASN A 112 6.00 -2.15 -2.22
C ASN A 112 4.98 -2.42 -1.11
N GLY A 113 4.74 -3.68 -0.76
CA GLY A 113 3.91 -4.09 0.36
C GLY A 113 4.45 -3.57 1.68
N CYS A 114 5.74 -3.81 1.97
CA CYS A 114 6.40 -3.25 3.16
C CYS A 114 6.31 -1.71 3.19
N LEU A 115 6.58 -1.05 2.06
CA LEU A 115 6.46 0.41 1.96
C LEU A 115 5.03 0.90 2.28
N ALA A 116 4.02 0.26 1.71
CA ALA A 116 2.62 0.58 1.96
C ALA A 116 2.28 0.41 3.45
N LEU A 117 2.72 -0.68 4.09
CA LEU A 117 2.51 -0.93 5.51
C LEU A 117 3.17 0.14 6.40
N VAL A 118 4.44 0.46 6.16
CA VAL A 118 5.12 1.54 6.89
C VAL A 118 4.34 2.84 6.75
N ASN A 119 3.99 3.21 5.52
CA ASN A 119 3.34 4.49 5.28
C ASN A 119 1.92 4.54 5.83
N VAL A 120 1.15 3.46 5.75
CA VAL A 120 -0.20 3.41 6.31
C VAL A 120 -0.16 3.32 7.83
N CYS A 121 0.89 2.82 8.47
CA CYS A 121 0.93 2.69 9.94
C CYS A 121 1.71 3.81 10.67
N VAL A 122 2.48 4.63 9.95
CA VAL A 122 3.25 5.72 10.57
C VAL A 122 2.34 6.83 11.12
N GLY A 123 2.78 7.40 12.24
CA GLY A 123 2.14 8.49 12.97
C GLY A 123 2.30 8.33 14.49
N SER A 124 2.15 9.44 15.21
CA SER A 124 2.26 9.49 16.69
C SER A 124 0.90 9.56 17.39
N ASP A 125 -0.19 9.76 16.64
CA ASP A 125 -1.55 9.87 17.18
C ASP A 125 -2.15 8.50 17.58
N ALA A 126 -3.32 8.55 18.22
CA ALA A 126 -4.06 7.33 18.62
C ALA A 126 -4.48 6.49 17.41
N ALA A 127 -4.80 7.13 16.29
CA ALA A 127 -5.18 6.46 15.05
C ALA A 127 -4.02 5.64 14.48
N ALA A 128 -2.79 6.14 14.56
CA ALA A 128 -1.58 5.44 14.15
C ALA A 128 -1.31 4.22 15.04
N ARG A 129 -1.50 4.33 16.37
CA ARG A 129 -1.45 3.17 17.27
C ARG A 129 -2.48 2.11 16.91
N ALA A 130 -3.71 2.52 16.61
CA ALA A 130 -4.76 1.59 16.17
C ALA A 130 -4.40 0.91 14.83
N ARG A 131 -3.87 1.66 13.86
CA ARG A 131 -3.39 1.12 12.57
C ARG A 131 -2.26 0.10 12.77
N ARG A 132 -1.29 0.39 13.62
CA ARG A 132 -0.22 -0.57 13.99
C ARG A 132 -0.77 -1.82 14.64
N GLN A 133 -1.64 -1.68 15.64
CA GLN A 133 -2.25 -2.81 16.32
C GLN A 133 -3.03 -3.70 15.34
N ARG A 134 -3.76 -3.09 14.40
CA ARG A 134 -4.45 -3.80 13.33
C ARG A 134 -3.49 -4.58 12.44
N GLY A 135 -2.37 -3.98 12.05
CA GLY A 135 -1.30 -4.68 11.31
C GLY A 135 -0.72 -5.87 12.08
N VAL A 136 -0.46 -5.71 13.39
CA VAL A 136 0.01 -6.81 14.24
C VAL A 136 -1.02 -7.94 14.29
N THR A 137 -2.30 -7.63 14.55
CA THR A 137 -3.37 -8.63 14.60
C THR A 137 -3.57 -9.33 13.25
N ALA A 138 -3.30 -8.65 12.13
CA ALA A 138 -3.38 -9.23 10.79
C ALA A 138 -2.13 -10.04 10.38
N GLY A 139 -1.12 -10.19 11.25
CA GLY A 139 0.07 -11.00 10.99
C GLY A 139 1.16 -10.29 10.18
N ALA A 140 1.28 -8.96 10.31
CA ALA A 140 2.30 -8.19 9.59
C ALA A 140 3.73 -8.59 9.94
N THR A 141 3.99 -8.97 11.18
CA THR A 141 5.32 -9.37 11.63
C THR A 141 5.79 -10.62 10.90
N GLU A 142 4.95 -11.64 10.85
CA GLU A 142 5.22 -12.93 10.19
C GLU A 142 5.37 -12.75 8.68
N ALA A 143 4.47 -11.98 8.06
CA ALA A 143 4.52 -11.71 6.62
C ALA A 143 5.82 -11.02 6.21
N VAL A 144 6.27 -10.03 6.99
CA VAL A 144 7.50 -9.29 6.73
C VAL A 144 8.75 -10.13 6.97
N VAL A 145 8.77 -10.96 8.02
CA VAL A 145 9.87 -11.89 8.26
C VAL A 145 9.98 -12.89 7.11
N GLY A 146 8.86 -13.45 6.65
CA GLY A 146 8.83 -14.33 5.48
C GLY A 146 9.37 -13.63 4.23
N ALA A 147 8.96 -12.37 3.99
CA ALA A 147 9.46 -11.56 2.87
C ALA A 147 10.98 -11.36 2.93
N MET A 148 11.52 -11.03 4.11
CA MET A 148 12.96 -10.85 4.31
C MET A 148 13.73 -12.18 4.13
N GLN A 149 13.18 -13.30 4.57
CA GLN A 149 13.79 -14.62 4.40
C GLN A 149 13.78 -15.09 2.94
N ALA A 150 12.70 -14.81 2.20
CA ALA A 150 12.59 -15.15 0.78
C ALA A 150 13.50 -14.28 -0.12
N HIS A 151 13.87 -13.08 0.33
CA HIS A 151 14.65 -12.11 -0.45
C HIS A 151 15.90 -11.60 0.29
N PRO A 152 16.83 -12.47 0.72
CA PRO A 152 17.98 -12.07 1.54
C PRO A 152 18.92 -11.11 0.80
N GLY A 153 19.03 -11.24 -0.54
CA GLY A 153 19.87 -10.37 -1.38
C GLY A 153 19.22 -9.07 -1.82
N VAL A 154 17.92 -8.87 -1.56
CA VAL A 154 17.21 -7.66 -2.02
C VAL A 154 17.23 -6.62 -0.91
N ALA A 155 18.24 -5.75 -0.93
CA ALA A 155 18.46 -4.72 0.10
C ALA A 155 17.22 -3.85 0.38
N ALA A 156 16.41 -3.57 -0.64
CA ALA A 156 15.16 -2.81 -0.47
C ALA A 156 14.14 -3.58 0.37
N VAL A 157 13.95 -4.88 0.15
CA VAL A 157 13.04 -5.71 0.95
C VAL A 157 13.55 -5.82 2.39
N GLN A 158 14.85 -6.02 2.58
CA GLN A 158 15.45 -6.08 3.93
C GLN A 158 15.22 -4.78 4.71
N ARG A 159 15.55 -3.65 4.11
CA ARG A 159 15.40 -2.33 4.76
C ARG A 159 13.95 -2.04 5.10
N GLN A 160 13.04 -2.22 4.14
CA GLN A 160 11.64 -1.88 4.38
C GLN A 160 10.97 -2.88 5.31
N GLY A 161 11.35 -4.15 5.25
CA GLY A 161 10.90 -5.14 6.22
C GLY A 161 11.34 -4.79 7.64
N GLN A 162 12.60 -4.41 7.83
CA GLN A 162 13.07 -3.98 9.14
C GLN A 162 12.31 -2.73 9.63
N ASN A 163 12.05 -1.75 8.76
CA ASN A 163 11.25 -0.58 9.11
C ASN A 163 9.83 -0.95 9.58
N VAL A 164 9.18 -1.95 8.96
CA VAL A 164 7.87 -2.41 9.43
C VAL A 164 8.01 -3.03 10.82
N ARG A 165 9.03 -3.88 11.06
CA ARG A 165 9.26 -4.51 12.37
C ARG A 165 9.50 -3.48 13.46
N ASP A 166 10.36 -2.49 13.20
CA ASP A 166 10.67 -1.42 14.15
C ASP A 166 9.44 -0.55 14.43
N LEU A 167 8.59 -0.34 13.43
CA LEU A 167 7.35 0.42 13.57
C LEU A 167 6.31 -0.33 14.41
N LEU A 168 6.28 -1.67 14.36
CA LEU A 168 5.27 -2.51 15.03
C LEU A 168 5.69 -3.02 16.42
N ALA A 169 6.96 -2.83 16.80
CA ALA A 169 7.49 -3.12 18.14
C ALA A 169 6.96 -2.13 19.19
#